data_AF-A0A5C2SQM1-F1
#
_entry.id   AF-A0A5C2SQM1-F1
#
_cell.length_a   1.000
_cell.length_b   1.000
_cell.length_c   1.000
_cell.angle_alpha   90.00
_cell.angle_beta   90.00
_cell.angle_gamma   90.00
#
_symmetry.space_group_name_H-M   'P 1'
#
loop_
_entity.id
_entity.type
_entity.pdbx_description
1 polymer ?
#
loop_
_entity_poly.entity_id
_entity_poly.type
_entity_poly.pdbx_seq_one_letter_code
_entity_poly.pdbx_strand_id
1 'polypeptide(L)' 'MSNVSASPELDFWEFVNCGICHLEFVKENGSLSSVPFWLTECGHVVCNSHINPDHSCYECGSQGVQLMPLARE' A
#
# COMPACT_ATOMS: atom_id res chain seq x y z
N MET A 1 13.81 -21.11 -29.44
CA MET A 1 14.31 -20.92 -28.06
C MET A 1 13.94 -19.51 -27.65
N SER A 2 12.88 -19.34 -26.87
CA SER A 2 12.43 -18.01 -26.44
C SER A 2 13.37 -17.54 -25.34
N ASN A 3 14.16 -16.51 -25.61
CA ASN A 3 15.01 -15.86 -24.64
C ASN A 3 14.09 -15.11 -23.66
N VAL A 4 13.79 -15.70 -22.51
CA VAL A 4 13.22 -14.96 -21.38
C VAL A 4 14.37 -14.12 -20.84
N SER A 5 14.43 -12.85 -21.27
CA SER A 5 15.21 -11.83 -20.59
C SER A 5 14.79 -11.88 -19.12
N ALA A 6 15.73 -12.10 -18.20
CA ALA A 6 15.44 -11.95 -16.78
C ALA A 6 14.84 -10.56 -16.58
N SER A 7 13.56 -10.49 -16.18
CA SER A 7 12.96 -9.23 -15.78
C SER A 7 13.86 -8.64 -14.69
N PRO A 8 14.10 -7.31 -14.68
CA PRO A 8 14.72 -6.69 -13.52
C PRO A 8 13.96 -7.18 -12.27
N GLU A 9 14.67 -7.51 -11.20
CA GLU A 9 14.07 -7.93 -9.94
C GLU A 9 13.27 -6.74 -9.38
N LEU A 10 12.03 -6.60 -9.86
CA LEU A 10 11.12 -5.56 -9.45
C LEU A 10 10.77 -5.81 -7.99
N ASP A 11 11.07 -4.83 -7.15
CA ASP A 11 10.67 -4.87 -5.76
C ASP A 11 9.20 -4.49 -5.68
N PHE A 12 8.35 -5.46 -5.32
CA PHE A 12 6.90 -5.28 -5.20
C PHE A 12 6.54 -4.01 -4.40
N TRP A 13 7.33 -3.69 -3.38
CA TRP A 13 7.07 -2.56 -2.48
C TRP A 13 7.15 -1.20 -3.16
N GLU A 14 7.84 -1.08 -4.31
CA GLU A 14 7.89 0.14 -5.13
C GLU A 14 6.52 0.49 -5.74
N PHE A 15 5.62 -0.50 -5.85
CA PHE A 15 4.28 -0.31 -6.41
C PHE A 15 3.21 -0.11 -5.33
N VAL A 16 3.56 -0.22 -4.05
CA VAL A 16 2.62 -0.05 -2.94
C VAL A 16 2.45 1.45 -2.67
N ASN A 17 1.23 1.93 -2.84
CA ASN A 17 0.84 3.31 -2.58
C ASN A 17 -0.54 3.37 -1.92
N CYS A 18 -0.85 4.51 -1.31
CA CYS A 18 -2.18 4.76 -0.77
C CYS A 18 -3.15 4.91 -1.94
N GLY A 19 -4.25 4.15 -1.97
CA GLY A 19 -5.22 4.24 -3.07
C GLY A 19 -6.00 5.55 -3.13
N ILE A 20 -5.84 6.44 -2.14
CA ILE A 20 -6.53 7.74 -2.08
C ILE A 20 -5.64 8.89 -2.54
N CYS A 21 -4.45 9.05 -1.94
CA CYS A 21 -3.54 10.16 -2.29
C CYS A 21 -2.32 9.74 -3.09
N HIS A 22 -2.19 8.44 -3.40
CA HIS A 22 -1.06 7.87 -4.12
C HIS A 22 0.31 8.11 -3.46
N LEU A 23 0.33 8.44 -2.16
CA LEU A 23 1.58 8.50 -1.42
C LEU A 23 2.23 7.12 -1.46
N GLU A 24 3.50 7.10 -1.85
CA GLU A 24 4.31 5.89 -1.98
C GLU A 24 4.66 5.34 -0.60
N PHE A 25 4.64 4.02 -0.45
CA PHE A 25 5.12 3.33 0.75
C PHE A 25 6.65 3.29 0.79
N VAL A 26 7.28 2.97 -0.35
CA VAL A 26 8.72 3.11 -0.59
C VAL A 26 8.93 4.24 -1.58
N LYS A 27 9.72 5.25 -1.22
CA LYS A 27 10.04 6.38 -2.09
C LYS A 27 11.04 5.97 -3.16
N GLU A 28 11.16 6.76 -4.22
CA GLU A 28 12.13 6.58 -5.31
C GLU A 28 13.59 6.35 -4.84
N ASN A 29 13.97 6.94 -3.70
CA ASN A 29 15.31 6.76 -3.11
C ASN A 29 15.47 5.49 -2.25
N GLY A 30 14.48 4.59 -2.25
CA GLY A 30 14.44 3.36 -1.47
C GLY A 30 14.05 3.52 0.00
N SER A 31 13.83 4.74 0.48
CA SER A 31 13.43 4.97 1.88
C SER A 31 11.94 4.75 2.11
N LEU A 32 11.58 4.25 3.29
CA LEU A 32 10.17 4.13 3.69
C LEU A 32 9.53 5.50 3.87
N SER A 33 8.23 5.56 3.59
CA SER A 33 7.40 6.72 3.92
C SER A 33 7.44 7.01 5.41
N SER A 34 7.44 8.29 5.77
CA SER A 34 7.37 8.71 7.19
C SER A 34 5.97 8.54 7.79
N VAL A 35 4.97 8.30 6.94
CA VAL A 35 3.58 8.07 7.35
C VAL A 35 3.34 6.55 7.37
N PRO A 36 2.70 5.99 8.41
CA PRO A 36 2.33 4.58 8.44
C PRO A 36 1.32 4.20 7.35
N PHE A 37 1.38 2.96 6.88
CA PHE A 37 0.46 2.38 5.91
C PHE A 37 -0.28 1.19 6.51
N TRP A 38 -1.50 0.96 6.01
CA TRP A 38 -2.41 -0.05 6.52
C TRP A 38 -3.08 -0.78 5.37
N LEU A 39 -3.17 -2.11 5.49
CA LEU A 39 -3.98 -2.96 4.64
C LEU A 39 -5.34 -3.16 5.32
N THR A 40 -6.39 -2.73 4.64
CA THR A 40 -7.78 -2.98 5.07
C THR A 40 -8.15 -4.44 4.83
N GLU A 41 -9.06 -4.99 5.64
CA GLU A 41 -9.60 -6.35 5.44
C GLU A 41 -10.21 -6.57 4.04
N CYS A 42 -10.74 -5.50 3.42
CA CYS A 42 -11.27 -5.54 2.05
C CYS A 42 -10.18 -5.45 0.96
N GLY A 43 -8.89 -5.44 1.31
CA GLY A 43 -7.77 -5.54 0.39
C GLY A 43 -7.19 -4.22 -0.11
N HIS A 44 -7.74 -3.07 0.30
CA HIS A 44 -7.23 -1.75 -0.10
C HIS A 44 -6.13 -1.25 0.84
N VAL A 45 -5.15 -0.54 0.28
CA VAL A 45 -4.01 0.03 1.00
C VAL A 45 -4.21 1.52 1.22
N VAL A 46 -4.09 1.97 2.47
CA VAL A 46 -4.25 3.39 2.84
C VAL A 46 -3.13 3.87 3.74
N CYS A 47 -2.74 5.14 3.61
CA CYS A 47 -1.85 5.78 4.58
C CYS A 47 -2.64 6.24 5.81
N ASN A 48 -1.95 6.50 6.92
CA ASN A 48 -2.57 6.85 8.20
C ASN A 48 -3.52 8.06 8.15
N SER A 49 -3.30 8.99 7.22
CA SER A 49 -4.15 10.17 7.03
C SER A 49 -5.46 9.88 6.31
N HIS A 50 -5.57 8.73 5.62
CA HIS A 50 -6.77 8.27 4.93
C HIS A 50 -7.33 7.00 5.61
N ILE A 51 -7.38 7.02 6.94
CA ILE A 51 -8.22 6.11 7.72
C ILE A 51 -9.47 6.86 8.15
N ASN A 52 -10.65 6.30 7.87
CA ASN A 52 -11.87 6.90 8.38
C ASN A 52 -12.01 6.65 9.89
N PRO A 53 -12.44 7.64 10.68
CA PRO A 53 -12.70 7.47 12.11
C PRO A 53 -13.77 6.41 12.43
N ASP A 54 -14.69 6.15 11.50
CA ASP A 54 -15.73 5.12 11.62
C ASP A 54 -15.27 3.73 11.14
N HIS A 55 -13.99 3.59 10.80
CA HIS A 55 -13.41 2.37 10.25
C HIS A 55 -14.08 1.90 8.96
N SER A 56 -14.62 2.81 8.14
CA SER A 56 -15.02 2.48 6.78
C SER A 56 -13.85 2.60 5.80
N CYS A 57 -13.83 1.75 4.77
CA CYS A 57 -12.84 1.84 3.70
C CYS A 57 -13.16 3.02 2.77
N TYR A 58 -12.21 3.94 2.55
CA TYR A 58 -12.39 5.07 1.63
C TYR A 58 -12.57 4.67 0.16
N GLU A 59 -12.06 3.51 -0.26
CA GLU A 59 -12.13 3.08 -1.67
C GLU A 59 -13.44 2.36 -2.00
N CYS A 60 -13.85 1.37 -1.20
CA CYS A 60 -15.03 0.55 -1.51
C CYS A 60 -16.22 0.76 -0.58
N GLY A 61 -16.09 1.58 0.47
CA GLY A 61 -17.17 1.88 1.41
C GLY A 61 -17.52 0.74 2.38
N SER A 62 -16.76 -0.36 2.41
CA SER A 62 -16.95 -1.42 3.40
C SER A 62 -16.87 -0.86 4.82
N GLN A 63 -17.77 -1.30 5.71
CA GLN A 63 -17.96 -0.74 7.04
C GLN A 63 -17.27 -1.59 8.10
N GLY A 64 -16.72 -0.96 9.14
CA GLY A 64 -16.10 -1.65 10.28
C GLY A 64 -14.91 -2.52 9.88
N VAL A 65 -14.11 -2.10 8.90
CA VAL A 65 -12.97 -2.88 8.41
C VAL A 65 -11.85 -2.92 9.44
N GLN A 66 -11.21 -4.08 9.56
CA GLN A 66 -9.98 -4.21 10.32
C GLN A 66 -8.80 -3.65 9.50
N LEU A 67 -7.80 -3.12 10.22
CA LEU A 67 -6.58 -2.55 9.65
C LEU A 67 -5.38 -3.36 10.12
N MET A 68 -4.59 -3.85 9.18
CA MET A 68 -3.32 -4.51 9.44
C MET A 68 -2.18 -3.58 9.04
N PRO A 69 -1.18 -3.32 9.92
CA PRO A 69 -0.06 -2.46 9.57
C PRO A 69 0.76 -3.09 8.45
N LEU A 70 1.06 -2.32 7.41
CA LEU A 70 2.01 -2.72 6.37
C LEU A 70 3.43 -2.50 6.89
N ALA A 71 4.21 -3.57 6.89
CA ALA A 71 5.61 -3.57 7.26
C ALA A 71 6.42 -4.30 6.18
N ARG A 72 7.58 -3.73 5.84
CA ARG A 72 8.60 -4.35 5.01
C ARG A 72 9.70 -4.88 5.94
N GLU A 73 10.08 -6.14 5.76
CA GLU A 73 11.22 -6.77 6.46
C GLU A 73 12.57 -6.20 6.00
#